data_AF-B8LVF9-F1
#
_entry.id   AF-B8LVF9-F1
#
_cell.length_a   1.000
_cell.length_b   1.000
_cell.length_c   1.000
_cell.angle_alpha   90.00
_cell.angle_beta   90.00
_cell.angle_gamma   90.00
#
_symmetry.space_group_name_H-M   'P 1'
#
loop_
_entity.id
_entity.type
_entity.pdbx_description
1 polymer ?
#
loop_
_entity_poly.entity_id
_entity_poly.type
_entity_poly.pdbx_seq_one_letter_code
_entity_poly.pdbx_strand_id
1 'polypeptide(L)'
;MEEETPTYPSFAPWDITPTTFTQLLSLYPATLKESYKRKLVAVAARKHRKHPERLNREDPVFDRQTSEYVKLDEWRYSTLPRVLREREEGKKDIKEKKKDAMHLKQEESYDSLFMHKEELVQLMEWKLKHGRYRPALAGMIKTNKPDVVRKTTCEAFKAFLDRPPIRETLDETFPKKSQDILMKPLRAVGTATASLILAVATEGKKNEIPFYSDDMYWWLCLDLFPGSEKNRYNYKKATKRTRDDGRLDVKYNMEEYRELYEEVFKLRDRLNNDDSNRQFSCADVERVAYVLRNFDVSGFPNAAEILLQYQVTVDEARKEFEQNKRGKKKSRDDDESEEEFILGVEPSESKKRKAGFGETGRGKKKKKI
;
A
#
# COMPACT_ATOMS: atom_id res chain seq x y z
N MET A 1 45.89 -3.50 0.73
CA MET A 1 44.99 -2.34 0.87
C MET A 1 43.60 -2.91 0.82
N GLU A 2 42.98 -3.12 1.98
CA GLU A 2 41.55 -3.41 2.03
C GLU A 2 40.87 -2.15 1.50
N GLU A 3 40.18 -2.27 0.36
CA GLU A 3 39.33 -1.19 -0.13
C GLU A 3 38.27 -0.96 0.95
N GLU A 4 38.33 0.18 1.66
CA GLU A 4 37.27 0.60 2.56
C GLU A 4 35.99 0.68 1.74
N THR A 5 35.12 -0.32 1.87
CA THR A 5 33.82 -0.30 1.23
C THR A 5 33.05 0.89 1.80
N PRO A 6 32.57 1.82 0.96
CA PRO A 6 31.87 2.99 1.45
C PRO A 6 30.66 2.54 2.29
N THR A 7 30.68 2.89 3.58
CA THR A 7 29.62 2.50 4.51
C THR A 7 28.43 3.43 4.31
N TYR A 8 27.41 2.95 3.60
CA TYR A 8 26.16 3.67 3.39
C TYR A 8 25.24 3.58 4.61
N PRO A 9 24.33 4.56 4.83
CA PRO A 9 23.38 4.50 5.92
C PRO A 9 22.42 3.31 5.75
N SER A 10 22.04 2.68 6.87
CA SER A 10 21.01 1.65 6.85
C SER A 10 19.63 2.26 6.68
N PHE A 11 18.84 1.68 5.78
CA PHE A 11 17.42 2.01 5.58
C PHE A 11 16.48 0.98 6.22
N ALA A 12 17.02 0.06 7.02
CA ALA A 12 16.24 -0.97 7.67
C ALA A 12 15.35 -0.38 8.78
N PRO A 13 14.07 -0.80 8.90
CA PRO A 13 13.17 -0.25 9.91
C PRO A 13 13.68 -0.36 11.36
N TRP A 14 14.43 -1.41 11.69
CA TRP A 14 15.00 -1.61 13.02
C TRP A 14 16.33 -0.87 13.25
N ASP A 15 17.04 -0.43 12.21
CA ASP A 15 18.37 0.21 12.31
C ASP A 15 18.41 1.67 11.84
N ILE A 16 17.39 2.15 11.12
CA ILE A 16 17.40 3.50 10.55
C ILE A 16 17.43 4.55 11.66
N THR A 17 18.39 5.47 11.59
CA THR A 17 18.57 6.52 12.60
C THR A 17 17.58 7.67 12.39
N PRO A 18 17.24 8.45 13.44
CA PRO A 18 16.42 9.66 13.29
C PRO A 18 17.00 10.67 12.28
N THR A 19 18.33 10.75 12.18
CA THR A 19 19.04 11.61 11.21
C THR A 19 18.79 11.16 9.77
N THR A 20 19.01 9.88 9.46
CA THR A 20 18.73 9.32 8.13
C THR A 20 17.25 9.43 7.79
N PHE A 21 16.37 9.14 8.74
CA PHE A 21 14.92 9.27 8.56
C PHE A 21 14.52 10.72 8.24
N THR A 22 15.08 11.69 8.96
CA THR A 22 14.86 13.13 8.71
C THR A 22 15.38 13.57 7.35
N GLN A 23 16.54 13.06 6.92
CA GLN A 23 17.09 13.33 5.60
C GLN A 23 16.18 12.79 4.49
N LEU A 24 15.70 11.55 4.60
CA LEU A 24 14.77 10.99 3.62
C LEU A 24 13.47 11.79 3.57
N LEU A 25 12.95 12.20 4.73
CA LEU A 25 11.73 12.99 4.80
C LEU A 25 11.87 14.36 4.12
N SER A 26 13.04 15.01 4.20
CA SER A 26 13.28 16.28 3.53
C SER A 26 13.34 16.16 1.99
N LEU A 27 13.65 14.97 1.47
CA LEU A 27 13.66 14.67 0.04
C LEU A 27 12.26 14.39 -0.54
N TYR A 28 11.25 14.17 0.31
CA TYR A 28 9.90 13.79 -0.14
C TYR A 28 9.30 14.76 -1.19
N PRO A 29 9.31 16.09 -1.02
CA PRO A 29 8.70 17.00 -2.00
C PRO A 29 9.36 16.92 -3.39
N ALA A 30 10.69 16.85 -3.45
CA ALA A 30 11.43 16.71 -4.70
C ALA A 30 11.17 15.34 -5.35
N THR A 31 11.20 14.28 -4.54
CA THR A 31 10.94 12.90 -4.99
C THR A 31 9.53 12.78 -5.58
N LEU A 32 8.51 13.32 -4.92
CA LEU A 32 7.12 13.32 -5.36
C LEU A 32 6.95 13.99 -6.73
N LYS A 33 7.61 15.14 -6.92
CA LYS A 33 7.56 15.90 -8.18
C LYS A 33 8.18 15.09 -9.32
N GLU A 34 9.39 14.58 -9.11
CA GLU A 34 10.14 13.90 -10.16
C GLU A 34 9.54 12.52 -10.50
N SER A 35 9.18 11.72 -9.48
CA SER A 35 8.57 10.41 -9.69
C SER A 35 7.24 10.51 -10.44
N TYR A 36 6.40 11.51 -10.13
CA TYR A 36 5.12 11.70 -10.80
C TYR A 36 5.29 12.23 -12.21
N LYS A 37 6.21 13.18 -12.45
CA LYS A 37 6.55 13.65 -13.80
C LYS A 37 7.01 12.47 -14.66
N ARG A 38 7.93 11.64 -14.16
CA ARG A 38 8.39 10.42 -14.83
C ARG A 38 7.25 9.44 -15.10
N LYS A 39 6.31 9.28 -14.17
CA LYS A 39 5.09 8.46 -14.35
C LYS A 39 4.24 8.97 -15.52
N LEU A 40 4.03 10.28 -15.63
CA LEU A 40 3.26 10.89 -16.73
C LEU A 40 3.96 10.70 -18.08
N VAL A 41 5.26 10.98 -18.14
CA VAL A 41 6.08 10.77 -19.35
C VAL A 41 6.06 9.29 -19.77
N ALA A 42 6.19 8.36 -18.83
CA ALA A 42 6.11 6.92 -19.12
C ALA A 42 4.72 6.50 -19.66
N VAL A 43 3.64 7.06 -19.12
CA VAL A 43 2.29 6.82 -19.64
C VAL A 43 2.13 7.39 -21.05
N ALA A 44 2.64 8.60 -21.32
CA ALA A 44 2.63 9.20 -22.64
C ALA A 44 3.48 8.39 -23.64
N ALA A 45 4.67 7.96 -23.25
CA ALA A 45 5.55 7.11 -24.07
C ALA A 45 4.89 5.81 -24.51
N ARG A 46 4.05 5.19 -23.66
CA ARG A 46 3.26 4.01 -24.05
C ARG A 46 2.28 4.30 -25.19
N LYS A 47 1.68 5.50 -25.22
CA LYS A 47 0.78 5.92 -26.32
C LYS A 47 1.56 6.20 -27.61
N HIS A 48 2.78 6.72 -27.49
CA HIS A 48 3.68 7.03 -28.61
C HIS A 48 4.64 5.88 -28.97
N ARG A 49 4.40 4.64 -28.51
CA ARG A 49 5.33 3.52 -28.69
C ARG A 49 5.74 3.25 -30.14
N LYS A 50 4.85 3.49 -31.11
CA LYS A 50 5.12 3.30 -32.55
C LYS A 50 5.90 4.46 -33.19
N HIS A 51 5.86 5.63 -32.58
CA HIS A 51 6.46 6.88 -33.06
C HIS A 51 7.05 7.67 -31.88
N PRO A 52 8.14 7.18 -31.24
CA PRO A 52 8.72 7.81 -30.06
C PRO A 52 9.19 9.24 -30.30
N GLU A 53 9.59 9.57 -31.53
CA GLU A 53 10.02 10.90 -31.99
C GLU A 53 8.94 11.98 -31.84
N ARG A 54 7.66 11.57 -31.76
CA ARG A 54 6.53 12.49 -31.58
C ARG A 54 6.28 12.87 -30.12
N LEU A 55 6.96 12.23 -29.17
CA LEU A 55 6.80 12.55 -27.76
C LEU A 55 7.76 13.68 -27.40
N ASN A 56 7.20 14.88 -27.16
CA ASN A 56 7.93 15.90 -26.43
C ASN A 56 7.97 15.53 -24.93
N ARG A 57 9.12 15.09 -24.43
CA ARG A 57 9.29 14.74 -23.00
C ARG A 57 9.31 15.96 -22.08
N GLU A 58 9.57 17.14 -22.64
CA GLU A 58 9.63 18.42 -21.95
C GLU A 58 8.33 19.22 -22.12
N ASP A 59 7.25 18.58 -22.55
CA ASP A 59 5.94 19.22 -22.69
C ASP A 59 5.53 19.87 -21.34
N PRO A 60 5.25 21.19 -21.30
CA PRO A 60 4.82 21.89 -20.10
C PRO A 60 3.56 21.31 -19.45
N VAL A 61 2.77 20.52 -20.19
CA VAL A 61 1.61 19.78 -19.65
C VAL A 61 2.03 18.86 -18.50
N PHE A 62 3.20 18.22 -18.57
CA PHE A 62 3.68 17.36 -17.50
C PHE A 62 3.95 18.15 -16.22
N ASP A 63 4.58 19.32 -16.34
CA ASP A 63 4.85 20.19 -15.18
C ASP A 63 3.56 20.75 -14.56
N ARG A 64 2.57 21.11 -15.39
CA ARG A 64 1.25 21.53 -14.92
C ARG A 64 0.54 20.41 -14.15
N GLN A 65 0.47 19.20 -14.72
CA GLN A 65 -0.18 18.05 -14.08
C GLN A 65 0.52 17.61 -12.81
N THR A 66 1.86 17.66 -12.77
CA THR A 66 2.63 17.40 -11.57
C THR A 66 2.36 18.45 -10.49
N SER A 67 2.28 19.73 -10.86
CA SER A 67 1.95 20.81 -9.92
C SER A 67 0.55 20.65 -9.32
N GLU A 68 -0.45 20.24 -10.12
CA GLU A 68 -1.79 19.91 -9.63
C GLU A 68 -1.77 18.73 -8.65
N TYR A 69 -0.95 17.71 -8.93
CA TYR A 69 -0.80 16.58 -8.03
C TYR A 69 -0.09 16.95 -6.71
N VAL A 70 0.94 17.78 -6.74
CA VAL A 70 1.60 18.29 -5.52
C VAL A 70 0.61 19.05 -4.64
N LYS A 71 -0.26 19.88 -5.22
CA LYS A 71 -1.35 20.56 -4.48
C LYS A 71 -2.34 19.57 -3.85
N LEU A 72 -2.66 18.51 -4.57
CA LEU A 72 -3.54 17.45 -4.05
C LEU A 72 -2.88 16.68 -2.90
N ASP A 73 -1.57 16.49 -2.95
CA ASP A 73 -0.77 15.86 -1.91
C ASP A 73 -0.69 16.73 -0.64
N GLU A 74 -0.40 18.02 -0.79
CA GLU A 74 -0.46 19.01 0.28
C GLU A 74 -1.86 19.09 0.91
N TRP A 75 -2.90 19.01 0.07
CA TRP A 75 -4.27 18.94 0.56
C TRP A 75 -4.50 17.72 1.46
N ARG A 76 -3.99 16.54 1.07
CA ARG A 76 -4.14 15.29 1.84
C ARG A 76 -3.40 15.33 3.18
N TYR A 77 -2.17 15.84 3.22
CA TYR A 77 -1.34 15.81 4.43
C TYR A 77 -1.43 17.05 5.31
N SER A 78 -2.01 18.14 4.85
CA SER A 78 -2.05 19.39 5.61
C SER A 78 -3.44 19.98 5.69
N THR A 79 -4.11 20.16 4.55
CA THR A 79 -5.42 20.82 4.53
C THR A 79 -6.52 19.96 5.15
N LEU A 80 -6.68 18.72 4.69
CA LEU A 80 -7.76 17.86 5.14
C LEU A 80 -7.64 17.48 6.64
N PRO A 81 -6.48 17.06 7.17
CA PRO A 81 -6.32 16.82 8.61
C PRO A 81 -6.66 18.06 9.45
N ARG A 82 -6.20 19.26 9.03
CA ARG A 82 -6.53 20.52 9.70
C ARG A 82 -8.03 20.79 9.72
N VAL A 83 -8.70 20.66 8.57
CA VAL A 83 -10.16 20.84 8.45
C VAL A 83 -10.92 19.86 9.34
N LEU A 84 -10.46 18.60 9.45
CA LEU A 84 -11.07 17.62 10.34
C LEU A 84 -10.87 17.96 11.82
N ARG A 85 -9.68 18.46 12.21
CA ARG A 85 -9.41 18.94 13.58
C ARG A 85 -10.28 20.15 13.94
N GLU A 86 -10.34 21.16 13.08
CA GLU A 86 -11.20 22.34 13.26
C GLU A 86 -12.69 21.93 13.38
N ARG A 87 -13.13 20.93 12.59
CA ARG A 87 -14.48 20.36 12.67
C ARG A 87 -14.75 19.60 13.97
N GLU A 88 -13.72 19.05 14.61
CA GLU A 88 -13.82 18.41 15.92
C GLU A 88 -13.81 19.43 17.05
N GLU A 89 -12.99 20.47 16.96
CA GLU A 89 -12.83 21.55 17.95
C GLU A 89 -14.02 22.51 17.97
N GLY A 90 -14.45 23.03 16.81
CA GLY A 90 -15.63 23.91 16.74
C GLY A 90 -16.91 23.25 17.24
N LYS A 91 -16.94 21.91 17.36
CA LYS A 91 -18.03 21.19 18.03
C LYS A 91 -17.93 21.22 19.56
N LYS A 92 -16.73 21.22 20.15
CA LYS A 92 -16.54 21.35 21.61
C LYS A 92 -17.09 22.70 22.07
N ASP A 93 -16.78 23.77 21.34
CA ASP A 93 -17.26 25.13 21.63
C ASP A 93 -18.80 25.24 21.56
N ILE A 94 -19.44 24.58 20.58
CA ILE A 94 -20.91 24.56 20.46
C ILE A 94 -21.55 23.72 21.56
N LYS A 95 -20.94 22.61 21.98
CA LYS A 95 -21.45 21.77 23.07
C LYS A 95 -21.35 22.45 24.43
N GLU A 96 -20.28 23.19 24.68
CA GLU A 96 -20.14 24.01 25.89
C GLU A 96 -21.24 25.08 25.93
N LYS A 97 -21.46 25.82 24.83
CA LYS A 97 -22.53 26.83 24.74
C LYS A 97 -23.95 26.27 24.80
N LYS A 98 -24.20 25.05 24.30
CA LYS A 98 -25.53 24.40 24.38
C LYS A 98 -25.81 23.75 25.72
N LYS A 99 -24.80 23.39 26.51
CA LYS A 99 -25.00 22.92 27.89
C LYS A 99 -25.61 24.01 28.78
N ASP A 100 -25.35 25.28 28.46
CA ASP A 100 -25.93 26.43 29.16
C ASP A 100 -27.37 26.79 28.71
N ALA A 101 -27.87 26.17 27.63
CA ALA A 101 -29.20 26.44 27.06
C ALA A 101 -29.96 25.12 26.86
N MET A 102 -30.59 24.64 27.94
CA MET A 102 -31.37 23.40 27.91
C MET A 102 -32.71 23.57 27.18
N HIS A 103 -33.10 22.49 26.49
CA HIS A 103 -34.33 22.27 25.68
C HIS A 103 -34.34 22.80 24.24
N LEU A 104 -33.88 21.95 23.30
CA LEU A 104 -34.57 21.82 22.00
C LEU A 104 -34.38 20.41 21.40
N LYS A 105 -35.39 19.98 20.65
CA LYS A 105 -35.73 18.60 20.23
C LYS A 105 -34.65 17.87 19.41
N GLN A 106 -34.68 16.54 19.54
CA GLN A 106 -33.92 15.55 18.76
C GLN A 106 -34.26 15.62 17.25
N GLU A 107 -33.58 16.49 16.51
CA GLU A 107 -33.17 16.13 15.15
C GLU A 107 -31.89 15.28 15.27
N GLU A 108 -31.68 14.33 14.35
CA GLU A 108 -30.48 13.48 14.27
C GLU A 108 -29.21 14.34 14.11
N SER A 109 -28.76 14.92 15.21
CA SER A 109 -27.52 15.68 15.30
C SER A 109 -26.39 14.67 15.18
N TYR A 110 -25.68 14.72 14.06
CA TYR A 110 -24.43 13.99 13.88
C TYR A 110 -23.37 14.62 14.79
N ASP A 111 -23.44 14.23 16.05
CA ASP A 111 -22.79 14.87 17.21
C ASP A 111 -21.29 14.53 17.33
N SER A 112 -20.66 14.05 16.25
CA SER A 112 -19.27 13.58 16.21
C SER A 112 -18.60 13.87 14.87
N LEU A 113 -17.26 13.79 14.81
CA LEU A 113 -16.45 14.03 13.61
C LEU A 113 -16.99 13.24 12.41
N PHE A 114 -16.94 13.79 11.19
CA PHE A 114 -17.38 13.13 9.97
C PHE A 114 -16.64 13.70 8.76
N MET A 115 -16.73 13.02 7.62
CA MET A 115 -16.19 13.47 6.32
C MET A 115 -17.33 13.73 5.33
N HIS A 116 -17.17 14.73 4.46
CA HIS A 116 -18.07 15.00 3.35
C HIS A 116 -17.77 14.10 2.15
N LYS A 117 -18.74 13.95 1.24
CA LYS A 117 -18.59 13.12 0.04
C LYS A 117 -17.47 13.64 -0.85
N GLU A 118 -17.36 14.95 -1.01
CA GLU A 118 -16.40 15.62 -1.88
C GLU A 118 -14.97 15.37 -1.37
N GLU A 119 -14.77 15.45 -0.05
CA GLU A 119 -13.52 15.09 0.63
C GLU A 119 -13.15 13.62 0.39
N LEU A 120 -14.12 12.69 0.52
CA LEU A 120 -13.89 11.26 0.25
C LEU A 120 -13.52 11.00 -1.22
N VAL A 121 -14.17 11.67 -2.16
CA VAL A 121 -13.88 11.56 -3.60
C VAL A 121 -12.48 12.10 -3.92
N GLN A 122 -12.12 13.26 -3.36
CA GLN A 122 -10.80 13.87 -3.55
C GLN A 122 -9.69 13.04 -2.91
N LEU A 123 -9.95 12.41 -1.75
CA LEU A 123 -9.03 11.48 -1.11
C LEU A 123 -8.80 10.20 -1.94
N MET A 124 -9.85 9.70 -2.60
CA MET A 124 -9.71 8.60 -3.57
C MET A 124 -8.90 9.04 -4.80
N GLU A 125 -9.10 10.26 -5.30
CA GLU A 125 -8.30 10.80 -6.41
C GLU A 125 -6.82 10.84 -6.04
N TRP A 126 -6.49 11.38 -4.85
CA TRP A 126 -5.12 11.40 -4.33
C TRP A 126 -4.56 9.98 -4.30
N LYS A 127 -5.28 9.02 -3.69
CA LYS A 127 -4.84 7.62 -3.57
C LYS A 127 -4.52 6.99 -4.93
N LEU A 128 -5.35 7.23 -5.95
CA LEU A 128 -5.18 6.67 -7.28
C LEU A 128 -4.01 7.30 -8.06
N LYS A 129 -3.68 8.57 -7.78
CA LYS A 129 -2.52 9.25 -8.32
C LYS A 129 -1.23 8.85 -7.61
N HIS A 130 -1.28 8.75 -6.28
CA HIS A 130 -0.16 8.41 -5.40
C HIS A 130 0.28 6.95 -5.58
N GLY A 131 -0.67 6.01 -5.48
CA GLY A 131 -0.40 4.59 -5.59
C GLY A 131 -0.72 3.99 -6.98
N ARG A 132 -1.14 2.72 -6.95
CA ARG A 132 -1.56 1.98 -8.13
C ARG A 132 -2.88 2.51 -8.69
N TYR A 133 -2.85 2.94 -9.95
CA TYR A 133 -4.03 3.42 -10.65
C TYR A 133 -5.04 2.28 -10.89
N ARG A 134 -6.27 2.46 -10.38
CA ARG A 134 -7.41 1.55 -10.53
C ARG A 134 -8.65 2.35 -10.95
N PRO A 135 -8.87 2.58 -12.26
CA PRO A 135 -9.85 3.55 -12.77
C PRO A 135 -11.30 3.25 -12.34
N ALA A 136 -11.66 1.97 -12.20
CA ALA A 136 -12.99 1.56 -11.76
C ALA A 136 -13.38 2.13 -10.38
N LEU A 137 -12.41 2.35 -9.49
CA LEU A 137 -12.66 2.91 -8.15
C LEU A 137 -13.12 4.36 -8.20
N ALA A 138 -12.61 5.16 -9.15
CA ALA A 138 -12.96 6.57 -9.28
C ALA A 138 -14.44 6.78 -9.65
N GLY A 139 -15.01 5.89 -10.47
CA GLY A 139 -16.43 5.91 -10.78
C GLY A 139 -17.28 5.46 -9.59
N MET A 140 -16.88 4.36 -8.95
CA MET A 140 -17.65 3.76 -7.85
C MET A 140 -17.72 4.67 -6.61
N ILE A 141 -16.62 5.34 -6.23
CA ILE A 141 -16.60 6.20 -5.03
C ILE A 141 -17.61 7.35 -5.14
N LYS A 142 -17.82 7.88 -6.35
CA LYS A 142 -18.77 8.98 -6.64
C LYS A 142 -20.24 8.58 -6.49
N THR A 143 -20.54 7.28 -6.51
CA THR A 143 -21.92 6.77 -6.38
C THR A 143 -22.43 6.72 -4.94
N ASN A 144 -21.54 6.89 -3.95
CA ASN A 144 -21.96 6.96 -2.55
C ASN A 144 -22.84 8.19 -2.31
N LYS A 145 -23.91 8.04 -1.52
CA LYS A 145 -24.80 9.15 -1.15
C LYS A 145 -24.14 10.00 -0.06
N PRO A 146 -24.26 11.34 -0.09
CA PRO A 146 -23.67 12.22 0.92
C PRO A 146 -24.01 11.83 2.37
N ASP A 147 -25.28 11.52 2.65
CA ASP A 147 -25.73 11.15 4.00
C ASP A 147 -25.10 9.85 4.47
N VAL A 148 -24.93 8.87 3.57
CA VAL A 148 -24.26 7.60 3.90
C VAL A 148 -22.80 7.83 4.23
N VAL A 149 -22.08 8.63 3.43
CA VAL A 149 -20.68 8.97 3.72
C VAL A 149 -20.55 9.64 5.09
N ARG A 150 -21.39 10.64 5.37
CA ARG A 150 -21.39 11.36 6.63
C ARG A 150 -21.69 10.45 7.81
N LYS A 151 -22.74 9.64 7.72
CA LYS A 151 -23.16 8.70 8.78
C LYS A 151 -22.08 7.66 9.07
N THR A 152 -21.59 7.00 8.03
CA THR A 152 -20.60 5.92 8.19
C THR A 152 -19.28 6.44 8.74
N THR A 153 -18.77 7.56 8.23
CA THR A 153 -17.52 8.14 8.76
C THR A 153 -17.68 8.61 10.20
N CYS A 154 -18.85 9.16 10.56
CA CYS A 154 -19.19 9.50 11.93
C CYS A 154 -19.17 8.29 12.87
N GLU A 155 -19.82 7.19 12.48
CA GLU A 155 -19.83 5.94 13.26
C GLU A 155 -18.42 5.34 13.39
N ALA A 156 -17.63 5.36 12.31
CA ALA A 156 -16.26 4.85 12.31
C ALA A 156 -15.33 5.64 13.24
N PHE A 157 -15.44 6.97 13.23
CA PHE A 157 -14.63 7.83 14.10
C PHE A 157 -15.06 7.76 15.56
N LYS A 158 -16.36 7.53 15.85
CA LYS A 158 -16.83 7.24 17.21
C LYS A 158 -16.30 5.92 17.75
N ALA A 159 -16.12 4.93 16.88
CA ALA A 159 -15.63 3.60 17.25
C ALA A 159 -14.10 3.54 17.46
N PHE A 160 -13.38 4.60 17.08
CA PHE A 160 -11.93 4.69 17.21
C PHE A 160 -11.52 4.94 18.67
N LEU A 161 -10.45 4.25 19.10
CA LEU A 161 -9.91 4.34 20.46
C LEU A 161 -8.63 5.17 20.45
N ASP A 162 -8.74 6.40 20.95
CA ASP A 162 -7.62 7.35 21.06
C ASP A 162 -6.80 7.13 22.34
N ARG A 163 -6.07 6.01 22.38
CA ARG A 163 -5.16 5.66 23.48
C ARG A 163 -3.79 5.33 22.89
N PRO A 164 -2.67 5.77 23.52
CA PRO A 164 -1.35 5.43 23.02
C PRO A 164 -1.23 3.90 22.83
N PRO A 165 -0.90 3.42 21.62
CA PRO A 165 -0.61 2.01 21.44
C PRO A 165 0.63 1.68 22.28
N ILE A 166 0.54 0.64 23.10
CA ILE A 166 1.70 0.00 23.74
C ILE A 166 1.65 -1.49 23.38
N ARG A 167 2.78 -2.19 23.52
CA ARG A 167 2.91 -3.59 23.06
C ARG A 167 1.80 -4.49 23.62
N GLU A 168 1.39 -4.28 24.86
CA GLU A 168 0.36 -5.05 25.55
C GLU A 168 -1.07 -4.75 25.08
N THR A 169 -1.32 -3.57 24.49
CA THR A 169 -2.66 -3.09 24.09
C THR A 169 -2.81 -2.90 22.57
N LEU A 170 -1.88 -3.42 21.78
CA LEU A 170 -1.95 -3.36 20.31
C LEU A 170 -3.25 -3.94 19.76
N ASP A 171 -3.76 -5.01 20.38
CA ASP A 171 -5.02 -5.64 19.98
C ASP A 171 -6.23 -4.74 20.18
N GLU A 172 -6.24 -3.97 21.26
CA GLU A 172 -7.33 -3.04 21.59
C GLU A 172 -7.26 -1.79 20.72
N THR A 173 -6.04 -1.27 20.48
CA THR A 173 -5.81 -0.03 19.72
C THR A 173 -5.91 -0.23 18.21
N PHE A 174 -5.78 -1.46 17.71
CA PHE A 174 -5.97 -1.79 16.30
C PHE A 174 -7.40 -1.45 15.83
N PRO A 175 -7.59 -0.62 14.78
CA PRO A 175 -8.89 -0.01 14.46
C PRO A 175 -9.82 -0.93 13.64
N LYS A 176 -9.91 -2.22 13.99
CA LYS A 176 -10.72 -3.21 13.24
C LYS A 176 -12.19 -2.81 13.15
N LYS A 177 -12.78 -2.34 14.26
CA LYS A 177 -14.19 -1.94 14.30
C LYS A 177 -14.45 -0.74 13.38
N SER A 178 -13.59 0.28 13.40
CA SER A 178 -13.70 1.44 12.53
C SER A 178 -13.53 1.08 11.06
N GLN A 179 -12.59 0.18 10.74
CA GLN A 179 -12.40 -0.39 9.40
C GLN A 179 -13.67 -1.09 8.90
N ASP A 180 -14.26 -1.98 9.69
CA ASP A 180 -15.46 -2.73 9.32
C ASP A 180 -16.67 -1.81 9.07
N ILE A 181 -16.82 -0.74 9.86
CA ILE A 181 -17.87 0.26 9.67
C ILE A 181 -17.70 0.97 8.31
N LEU A 182 -16.47 1.36 7.95
CA LEU A 182 -16.20 2.05 6.68
C LEU A 182 -16.41 1.17 5.45
N MET A 183 -16.03 -0.11 5.52
CA MET A 183 -16.06 -1.02 4.35
C MET A 183 -17.45 -1.55 4.01
N LYS A 184 -18.37 -1.64 4.99
CA LYS A 184 -19.69 -2.26 4.78
C LYS A 184 -20.61 -1.46 3.84
N PRO A 185 -20.84 -0.15 4.05
CA PRO A 185 -21.82 0.60 3.26
C PRO A 185 -21.20 1.44 2.13
N LEU A 186 -19.88 1.68 2.15
CA LEU A 186 -19.23 2.58 1.19
C LEU A 186 -18.65 1.80 0.01
N ARG A 187 -19.12 2.10 -1.19
CA ARG A 187 -18.59 1.54 -2.43
C ARG A 187 -17.17 2.05 -2.68
N ALA A 188 -16.31 1.16 -3.22
CA ALA A 188 -14.88 1.40 -3.47
C ALA A 188 -14.03 1.66 -2.21
N VAL A 189 -14.58 1.42 -1.02
CA VAL A 189 -13.84 1.47 0.25
C VAL A 189 -13.55 0.05 0.71
N GLY A 190 -12.30 -0.40 0.50
CA GLY A 190 -11.75 -1.60 1.14
C GLY A 190 -10.70 -1.23 2.19
N THR A 191 -10.01 -2.20 2.77
CA THR A 191 -9.04 -2.03 3.88
C THR A 191 -8.05 -0.89 3.67
N ALA A 192 -7.50 -0.76 2.46
CA ALA A 192 -6.56 0.32 2.14
C ALA A 192 -7.23 1.70 2.10
N THR A 193 -8.44 1.82 1.55
CA THR A 193 -9.13 3.12 1.53
C THR A 193 -9.66 3.48 2.92
N ALA A 194 -10.14 2.49 3.68
CA ALA A 194 -10.63 2.73 5.03
C ALA A 194 -9.49 3.09 6.00
N SER A 195 -8.30 2.48 5.88
CA SER A 195 -7.10 2.94 6.62
C SER A 195 -6.69 4.36 6.24
N LEU A 196 -6.80 4.75 4.97
CA LEU A 196 -6.53 6.13 4.53
C LEU A 196 -7.47 7.15 5.18
N ILE A 197 -8.78 6.84 5.23
CA ILE A 197 -9.78 7.69 5.88
C ILE A 197 -9.45 7.86 7.37
N LEU A 198 -9.06 6.77 8.04
CA LEU A 198 -8.69 6.79 9.46
C LEU A 198 -7.37 7.53 9.69
N ALA A 199 -6.37 7.35 8.84
CA ALA A 199 -5.08 8.02 8.95
C ALA A 199 -5.21 9.54 8.97
N VAL A 200 -6.02 10.09 8.06
CA VAL A 200 -6.27 11.54 8.02
C VAL A 200 -7.07 12.02 9.22
N ALA A 201 -8.05 11.24 9.69
CA ALA A 201 -8.90 11.62 10.82
C ALA A 201 -8.22 11.49 12.20
N THR A 202 -7.08 10.79 12.27
CA THR A 202 -6.36 10.48 13.52
C THR A 202 -4.98 11.11 13.58
N GLU A 203 -4.62 11.93 12.60
CA GLU A 203 -3.36 12.68 12.60
C GLU A 203 -3.27 13.63 13.80
N GLY A 204 -2.17 13.54 14.57
CA GLY A 204 -1.97 14.28 15.80
C GLY A 204 -2.69 13.71 17.03
N LYS A 205 -3.40 12.57 16.88
CA LYS A 205 -4.00 11.85 18.02
C LYS A 205 -2.98 10.91 18.67
N LYS A 206 -3.29 10.39 19.86
CA LYS A 206 -2.40 9.47 20.59
C LYS A 206 -2.23 8.14 19.85
N ASN A 207 -3.28 7.71 19.17
CA ASN A 207 -3.27 6.54 18.29
C ASN A 207 -3.41 6.95 16.82
N GLU A 208 -2.36 7.51 16.23
CA GLU A 208 -2.40 7.79 14.80
C GLU A 208 -2.45 6.49 13.98
N ILE A 209 -3.48 6.36 13.16
CA ILE A 209 -3.68 5.17 12.35
C ILE A 209 -2.82 5.25 11.07
N PRO A 210 -1.96 4.26 10.77
CA PRO A 210 -1.20 4.25 9.52
C PRO A 210 -2.09 3.97 8.31
N PHE A 211 -1.78 4.63 7.19
CA PHE A 211 -2.38 4.30 5.91
C PHE A 211 -1.77 3.00 5.37
N TYR A 212 -2.61 2.06 4.93
CA TYR A 212 -2.14 0.88 4.21
C TYR A 212 -1.81 1.21 2.75
N SER A 213 -0.60 1.73 2.54
CA SER A 213 0.01 1.94 1.23
C SER A 213 0.87 0.74 0.79
N ASP A 214 1.01 0.58 -0.53
CA ASP A 214 1.91 -0.42 -1.12
C ASP A 214 3.36 -0.15 -0.70
N ASP A 215 3.76 1.13 -0.61
CA ASP A 215 5.14 1.53 -0.34
C ASP A 215 5.55 1.25 1.11
N MET A 216 4.64 1.50 2.07
CA MET A 216 4.89 1.16 3.47
C MET A 216 4.94 -0.36 3.67
N TYR A 217 4.04 -1.12 3.03
CA TYR A 217 4.06 -2.58 3.13
C TYR A 217 5.31 -3.18 2.48
N TRP A 218 5.75 -2.60 1.35
CA TRP A 218 7.02 -2.95 0.68
C TRP A 218 8.20 -2.76 1.64
N TRP A 219 8.28 -1.62 2.30
CA TRP A 219 9.38 -1.29 3.19
C TRP A 219 9.37 -2.07 4.51
N LEU A 220 8.24 -2.03 5.22
CA LEU A 220 8.16 -2.44 6.63
C LEU A 220 7.81 -3.91 6.81
N CYS A 221 6.98 -4.47 5.94
CA CYS A 221 6.48 -5.85 6.10
C CYS A 221 7.25 -6.84 5.21
N LEU A 222 7.76 -6.38 4.07
CA LEU A 222 8.55 -7.22 3.16
C LEU A 222 10.06 -7.01 3.30
N ASP A 223 10.48 -6.06 4.14
CA ASP A 223 11.87 -5.69 4.39
C ASP A 223 12.62 -5.37 3.10
N LEU A 224 11.94 -4.69 2.16
CA LEU A 224 12.53 -4.29 0.89
C LEU A 224 12.91 -2.81 0.96
N PHE A 225 14.19 -2.52 0.77
CA PHE A 225 14.74 -1.16 0.76
C PHE A 225 16.12 -1.16 0.10
N PRO A 226 16.59 -0.02 -0.44
CA PRO A 226 17.94 0.07 -1.02
C PRO A 226 19.03 -0.38 -0.03
N GLY A 227 20.14 -0.92 -0.51
CA GLY A 227 21.32 -1.21 0.31
C GLY A 227 21.20 -2.31 1.37
N SER A 228 20.07 -3.04 1.48
CA SER A 228 19.97 -4.14 2.47
C SER A 228 20.63 -5.42 1.96
N GLU A 229 21.63 -5.92 2.69
CA GLU A 229 22.08 -7.32 2.55
C GLU A 229 20.95 -8.31 2.90
N LYS A 230 20.04 -7.93 3.80
CA LYS A 230 18.86 -8.75 4.13
C LYS A 230 17.90 -8.92 2.96
N ASN A 231 17.99 -8.10 1.92
CA ASN A 231 17.24 -8.35 0.69
C ASN A 231 17.63 -9.69 0.05
N ARG A 232 18.85 -10.21 0.26
CA ARG A 232 19.25 -11.56 -0.18
C ARG A 232 18.49 -12.64 0.56
N TYR A 233 18.38 -12.55 1.88
CA TYR A 233 17.65 -13.51 2.72
C TYR A 233 16.12 -13.40 2.52
N ASN A 234 15.62 -12.18 2.41
CA ASN A 234 14.20 -11.89 2.18
C ASN A 234 13.80 -11.99 0.71
N TYR A 235 14.76 -12.23 -0.22
CA TYR A 235 14.51 -12.38 -1.64
C TYR A 235 13.41 -13.42 -1.90
N LYS A 236 13.38 -14.52 -1.14
CA LYS A 236 12.33 -15.55 -1.25
C LYS A 236 10.95 -15.07 -0.78
N LYS A 237 10.88 -14.24 0.27
CA LYS A 237 9.63 -13.64 0.76
C LYS A 237 9.13 -12.60 -0.25
N ALA A 238 10.04 -11.74 -0.72
CA ALA A 238 9.79 -10.71 -1.71
C ALA A 238 9.34 -11.27 -3.07
N THR A 239 10.04 -12.25 -3.63
CA THR A 239 9.67 -12.89 -4.91
C THR A 239 8.32 -13.61 -4.86
N LYS A 240 7.96 -14.21 -3.72
CA LYS A 240 6.62 -14.80 -3.53
C LYS A 240 5.50 -13.76 -3.45
N ARG A 241 5.84 -12.53 -3.07
CA ARG A 241 4.91 -11.41 -2.90
C ARG A 241 5.10 -10.33 -3.97
N THR A 242 5.82 -10.66 -5.03
CA THR A 242 6.04 -9.79 -6.19
C THR A 242 5.67 -10.58 -7.44
N ARG A 243 4.82 -10.01 -8.27
CA ARG A 243 4.41 -10.59 -9.54
C ARG A 243 5.52 -10.44 -10.57
N ASP A 244 5.39 -11.15 -11.68
CA ASP A 244 6.34 -11.08 -12.81
C ASP A 244 6.52 -9.65 -13.38
N ASP A 245 5.53 -8.77 -13.18
CA ASP A 245 5.58 -7.36 -13.60
C ASP A 245 6.22 -6.42 -12.57
N GLY A 246 6.84 -6.96 -11.51
CA GLY A 246 7.49 -6.20 -10.44
C GLY A 246 6.54 -5.56 -9.42
N ARG A 247 5.24 -5.84 -9.52
CA ARG A 247 4.22 -5.32 -8.59
C ARG A 247 4.04 -6.22 -7.39
N LEU A 248 3.69 -5.63 -6.26
CA LEU A 248 3.27 -6.40 -5.08
C LEU A 248 2.04 -7.26 -5.36
N ASP A 249 2.10 -8.50 -4.87
CA ASP A 249 0.97 -9.43 -4.77
C ASP A 249 0.41 -9.41 -3.34
N VAL A 250 -0.14 -8.26 -2.98
CA VAL A 250 -0.86 -8.04 -1.72
C VAL A 250 -2.36 -8.21 -1.92
N LYS A 251 -3.02 -8.79 -0.91
CA LYS A 251 -4.45 -9.06 -0.90
C LYS A 251 -5.27 -7.88 -0.40
N TYR A 252 -4.64 -6.95 0.32
CA TYR A 252 -5.29 -5.83 1.02
C TYR A 252 -6.34 -6.31 2.03
N ASN A 253 -6.05 -7.40 2.73
CA ASN A 253 -6.93 -7.95 3.75
C ASN A 253 -6.59 -7.36 5.15
N MET A 254 -7.40 -7.70 6.15
CA MET A 254 -7.22 -7.18 7.51
C MET A 254 -5.97 -7.73 8.21
N GLU A 255 -5.50 -8.90 7.81
CA GLU A 255 -4.31 -9.55 8.36
C GLU A 255 -3.04 -8.82 7.92
N GLU A 256 -2.89 -8.56 6.62
CA GLU A 256 -1.78 -7.77 6.08
C GLU A 256 -1.82 -6.33 6.63
N TYR A 257 -3.02 -5.77 6.86
CA TYR A 257 -3.14 -4.46 7.50
C TYR A 257 -2.71 -4.46 8.96
N ARG A 258 -3.03 -5.51 9.71
CA ARG A 258 -2.57 -5.69 11.09
C ARG A 258 -1.06 -5.81 11.17
N GLU A 259 -0.45 -6.62 10.30
CA GLU A 259 1.01 -6.71 10.17
C GLU A 259 1.62 -5.32 9.96
N LEU A 260 1.08 -4.54 9.02
CA LEU A 260 1.55 -3.18 8.77
C LEU A 260 1.38 -2.26 9.99
N TYR A 261 0.22 -2.32 10.66
CA TYR A 261 -0.04 -1.51 11.85
C TYR A 261 1.00 -1.77 12.94
N GLU A 262 1.31 -3.05 13.19
CA GLU A 262 2.31 -3.47 14.18
C GLU A 262 3.73 -3.02 13.80
N GLU A 263 4.13 -3.14 12.53
CA GLU A 263 5.46 -2.70 12.08
C GLU A 263 5.63 -1.17 12.11
N VAL A 264 4.60 -0.40 11.74
CA VAL A 264 4.63 1.06 11.88
C VAL A 264 4.74 1.46 13.35
N PHE A 265 3.99 0.79 14.22
CA PHE A 265 4.08 1.04 15.65
C PHE A 265 5.50 0.79 16.18
N LYS A 266 6.09 -0.37 15.89
CA LYS A 266 7.46 -0.72 16.34
C LYS A 266 8.48 0.33 15.89
N LEU A 267 8.40 0.77 14.62
CA LEU A 267 9.29 1.79 14.08
C LEU A 267 9.11 3.13 14.79
N ARG A 268 7.85 3.59 14.96
CA ARG A 268 7.55 4.88 15.59
C ARG A 268 7.93 4.88 17.06
N ASP A 269 7.60 3.83 17.80
CA ASP A 269 7.98 3.65 19.20
C ASP A 269 9.50 3.78 19.35
N ARG A 270 10.28 3.06 18.52
CA ARG A 270 11.75 3.15 18.53
C ARG A 270 12.26 4.57 18.21
N LEU A 271 11.78 5.18 17.13
CA LEU A 271 12.28 6.49 16.68
C LEU A 271 11.90 7.64 17.62
N ASN A 272 10.74 7.54 18.27
CA ASN A 272 10.20 8.60 19.12
C ASN A 272 10.60 8.46 20.59
N ASN A 273 11.08 7.29 21.01
CA ASN A 273 11.69 7.06 22.32
C ASN A 273 13.19 7.40 22.34
N ASP A 274 13.80 7.70 21.19
CA ASP A 274 15.15 8.25 21.13
C ASP A 274 15.13 9.69 21.67
N ASP A 275 16.20 10.16 22.33
CA ASP A 275 16.32 11.49 22.97
C ASP A 275 16.27 12.67 21.96
N SER A 276 15.83 12.42 20.74
CA SER A 276 15.63 13.42 19.70
C SER A 276 14.41 14.29 20.03
N ASN A 277 14.56 15.61 19.93
CA ASN A 277 13.46 16.57 20.11
C ASN A 277 12.35 16.47 19.04
N ARG A 278 12.47 15.55 18.06
CA ARG A 278 11.53 15.43 16.94
C ARG A 278 10.68 14.17 17.10
N GLN A 279 9.37 14.37 17.09
CA GLN A 279 8.39 13.27 17.03
C GLN A 279 8.03 12.99 15.57
N PHE A 280 8.04 11.71 15.19
CA PHE A 280 7.67 11.23 13.86
C PHE A 280 6.23 10.68 13.86
N SER A 281 5.43 11.18 12.92
CA SER A 281 4.05 10.78 12.70
C SER A 281 3.93 9.54 11.82
N CYS A 282 2.74 8.93 11.76
CA CYS A 282 2.43 7.89 10.76
C CYS A 282 2.56 8.44 9.32
N ALA A 283 2.25 9.72 9.11
CA ALA A 283 2.40 10.38 7.82
C ALA A 283 3.87 10.53 7.41
N ASP A 284 4.78 10.75 8.35
CA ASP A 284 6.22 10.82 8.07
C ASP A 284 6.78 9.47 7.63
N VAL A 285 6.35 8.38 8.29
CA VAL A 285 6.72 7.01 7.89
C VAL A 285 6.28 6.72 6.47
N GLU A 286 5.05 7.11 6.11
CA GLU A 286 4.52 6.97 4.76
C GLU A 286 5.35 7.72 3.70
N ARG A 287 5.73 8.96 4.00
CA ARG A 287 6.58 9.78 3.12
C ARG A 287 7.97 9.20 2.94
N VAL A 288 8.59 8.71 4.02
CA VAL A 288 9.89 8.01 3.93
C VAL A 288 9.77 6.74 3.10
N ALA A 289 8.72 5.95 3.30
CA ALA A 289 8.45 4.76 2.47
C ALA A 289 8.36 5.11 0.97
N TYR A 290 7.66 6.21 0.66
CA TYR A 290 7.54 6.70 -0.71
C TYR A 290 8.89 7.10 -1.31
N VAL A 291 9.75 7.76 -0.53
CA VAL A 291 11.10 8.14 -0.96
C VAL A 291 11.95 6.92 -1.23
N LEU A 292 11.96 5.94 -0.32
CA LEU A 292 12.69 4.69 -0.49
C LEU A 292 12.20 3.88 -1.71
N ARG A 293 10.90 3.95 -2.02
CA ARG A 293 10.34 3.31 -3.21
C ARG A 293 10.78 3.96 -4.52
N ASN A 294 11.01 5.27 -4.50
CA ASN A 294 11.40 6.09 -5.65
C ASN A 294 12.84 6.63 -5.47
N PHE A 295 13.71 5.81 -4.86
CA PHE A 295 15.02 6.23 -4.40
C PHE A 295 15.92 6.72 -5.55
N ASP A 296 15.75 6.15 -6.75
CA ASP A 296 16.49 6.50 -7.97
C ASP A 296 16.26 7.93 -8.45
N VAL A 297 15.16 8.56 -8.05
CA VAL A 297 14.83 9.96 -8.36
C VAL A 297 14.73 10.84 -7.11
N SER A 298 15.16 10.32 -5.96
CA SER A 298 14.99 11.02 -4.67
C SER A 298 15.98 12.17 -4.46
N GLY A 299 17.10 12.16 -5.18
CA GLY A 299 18.22 13.07 -4.92
C GLY A 299 19.02 12.71 -3.67
N PHE A 300 18.86 11.50 -3.12
CA PHE A 300 19.66 11.04 -1.99
C PHE A 300 21.15 10.91 -2.38
N PRO A 301 22.10 11.32 -1.52
CA PRO A 301 23.53 11.20 -1.81
C PRO A 301 23.93 9.76 -2.12
N ASN A 302 24.68 9.56 -3.21
CA ASN A 302 25.14 8.25 -3.68
C ASN A 302 24.01 7.25 -3.99
N ALA A 303 22.82 7.74 -4.35
CA ALA A 303 21.68 6.87 -4.64
C ALA A 303 21.97 5.87 -5.77
N ALA A 304 22.73 6.27 -6.79
CA ALA A 304 23.06 5.41 -7.92
C ALA A 304 23.97 4.25 -7.49
N GLU A 305 24.98 4.53 -6.67
CA GLU A 305 25.92 3.54 -6.14
C GLU A 305 25.22 2.56 -5.20
N ILE A 306 24.37 3.07 -4.29
CA ILE A 306 23.57 2.24 -3.36
C ILE A 306 22.64 1.31 -4.15
N LEU A 307 21.99 1.81 -5.21
CA LEU A 307 21.11 0.99 -6.06
C LEU A 307 21.88 -0.05 -6.87
N LEU A 308 23.09 0.28 -7.33
CA LEU A 308 23.94 -0.66 -8.04
C LEU A 308 24.38 -1.81 -7.12
N GLN A 309 24.83 -1.48 -5.90
CA GLN A 309 25.15 -2.49 -4.88
C GLN A 309 23.92 -3.36 -4.57
N TYR A 310 22.76 -2.74 -4.39
CA TYR A 310 21.51 -3.44 -4.17
C TYR A 310 21.16 -4.41 -5.30
N GLN A 311 21.31 -3.98 -6.55
CA GLN A 311 21.02 -4.81 -7.72
C GLN A 311 21.95 -6.03 -7.80
N VAL A 312 23.25 -5.85 -7.50
CA VAL A 312 24.22 -6.96 -7.42
C VAL A 312 23.78 -7.99 -6.38
N THR A 313 23.44 -7.55 -5.17
CA THR A 313 22.96 -8.44 -4.09
C THR A 313 21.69 -9.21 -4.49
N VAL A 314 20.76 -8.56 -5.19
CA VAL A 314 19.52 -9.18 -5.67
C VAL A 314 19.80 -10.21 -6.76
N ASP A 315 20.70 -9.91 -7.69
CA ASP A 315 21.07 -10.83 -8.77
C ASP A 315 21.81 -12.07 -8.26
N GLU A 316 22.65 -11.91 -7.24
CA GLU A 316 23.28 -13.02 -6.52
C GLU A 316 22.24 -13.91 -5.82
N ALA A 317 21.33 -13.30 -5.05
CA ALA A 317 20.22 -13.99 -4.39
C ALA A 317 19.35 -14.77 -5.39
N ARG A 318 19.11 -14.18 -6.56
CA ARG A 318 18.38 -14.82 -7.65
C ARG A 318 19.11 -16.05 -8.18
N LYS A 319 20.41 -15.94 -8.46
CA LYS A 319 21.23 -17.07 -8.95
C LYS A 319 21.23 -18.23 -7.96
N GLU A 320 21.38 -17.94 -6.67
CA GLU A 320 21.33 -18.96 -5.60
C GLU A 320 19.95 -19.63 -5.50
N PHE A 321 18.88 -18.85 -5.60
CA PHE A 321 17.53 -19.40 -5.59
C PHE A 321 17.26 -20.32 -6.80
N GLU A 322 17.71 -19.93 -7.99
CA GLU A 322 17.60 -20.75 -9.21
C GLU A 322 18.45 -22.03 -9.13
N GLN A 323 19.67 -21.96 -8.60
CA GLN A 323 20.53 -23.12 -8.36
C GLN A 323 19.89 -24.11 -7.37
N ASN A 324 19.39 -23.63 -6.24
CA ASN A 324 18.71 -24.45 -5.24
C ASN A 324 17.44 -25.13 -5.79
N LYS A 325 16.72 -24.48 -6.71
CA LYS A 325 15.56 -25.07 -7.40
C LYS A 325 15.98 -26.19 -8.37
N ARG A 326 17.09 -26.02 -9.08
CA ARG A 326 17.65 -27.05 -9.98
C ARG A 326 18.20 -28.25 -9.18
N GLY A 327 18.89 -28.02 -8.07
CA GLY A 327 19.38 -29.09 -7.17
C GLY A 327 18.25 -29.94 -6.60
N LYS A 328 17.15 -29.33 -6.14
CA LYS A 328 15.95 -30.06 -5.67
C LYS A 328 15.19 -30.82 -6.77
N LYS A 329 15.31 -30.40 -8.03
CA LYS A 329 14.71 -31.11 -9.15
C LYS A 329 15.55 -32.34 -9.51
N LYS A 330 16.87 -32.18 -9.51
CA LYS A 330 17.82 -33.26 -9.77
C LYS A 330 17.77 -34.36 -8.69
N SER A 331 17.68 -34.00 -7.41
CA SER A 331 17.55 -34.99 -6.33
C SER A 331 16.22 -35.75 -6.34
N ARG A 332 15.16 -35.21 -6.98
CA ARG A 332 13.87 -35.90 -7.14
C ARG A 332 13.89 -36.89 -8.31
N ASP A 333 14.66 -36.59 -9.35
CA ASP A 333 14.83 -37.48 -10.50
C ASP A 333 15.81 -38.65 -10.17
N ASP A 334 16.70 -38.48 -9.19
CA ASP A 334 17.63 -39.52 -8.75
C ASP A 334 16.97 -40.53 -7.76
N ASP A 335 16.00 -40.11 -6.93
CA ASP A 335 15.26 -40.99 -5.99
C ASP A 335 14.19 -41.89 -6.67
N GLU A 336 13.76 -41.58 -7.90
CA GLU A 336 12.85 -42.46 -8.68
C GLU A 336 13.59 -43.61 -9.40
N SER A 337 14.93 -43.71 -9.24
CA SER A 337 15.75 -44.74 -9.90
C SER A 337 16.19 -45.90 -9.01
N GLU A 338 15.86 -45.91 -7.72
CA GLU A 338 16.27 -46.97 -6.77
C GLU A 338 15.12 -47.83 -6.18
N GLU A 339 13.89 -47.71 -6.67
CA GLU A 339 12.79 -48.64 -6.34
C GLU A 339 12.25 -49.39 -7.58
N GLU A 340 13.12 -50.08 -8.32
CA GLU A 340 12.63 -51.09 -9.27
C GLU A 340 13.63 -52.25 -9.42
N PHE A 341 13.87 -53.02 -8.34
CA PHE A 341 14.49 -54.34 -8.47
C PHE A 341 14.15 -55.29 -7.31
N ILE A 342 12.88 -55.66 -7.14
CA ILE A 342 12.51 -57.00 -6.65
C ILE A 342 11.38 -57.56 -7.52
N LEU A 343 11.69 -58.72 -8.10
CA LEU A 343 10.94 -59.44 -9.13
C LEU A 343 9.65 -60.08 -8.61
N GLY A 344 8.59 -59.94 -9.42
CA GLY A 344 7.93 -61.11 -9.99
C GLY A 344 6.48 -61.38 -9.59
N VAL A 345 5.51 -60.82 -10.33
CA VAL A 345 4.29 -61.51 -10.79
C VAL A 345 3.81 -60.85 -12.10
N GLU A 346 3.46 -61.66 -13.10
CA GLU A 346 3.11 -61.29 -14.48
C GLU A 346 1.87 -60.37 -14.63
N PRO A 347 1.77 -59.58 -15.73
CA PRO A 347 0.58 -58.80 -16.03
C PRO A 347 -0.48 -59.67 -16.75
N SER A 348 -1.63 -59.86 -16.09
CA SER A 348 -2.82 -60.45 -16.73
C SER A 348 -3.67 -59.37 -17.43
N GLU A 349 -4.03 -59.66 -18.67
CA GLU A 349 -4.85 -58.84 -19.55
C GLU A 349 -6.28 -58.66 -19.00
N SER A 350 -6.83 -57.44 -19.09
CA SER A 350 -8.27 -57.29 -19.40
C SER A 350 -8.69 -55.90 -19.89
N LYS A 351 -8.91 -55.85 -21.21
CA LYS A 351 -10.08 -55.32 -21.93
C LYS A 351 -10.43 -53.82 -21.84
N LYS A 352 -9.96 -53.13 -22.87
CA LYS A 352 -10.65 -52.03 -23.57
C LYS A 352 -12.14 -52.34 -23.78
N ARG A 353 -13.01 -51.36 -23.51
CA ARG A 353 -14.32 -51.23 -24.18
C ARG A 353 -14.45 -49.84 -24.77
N LYS A 354 -14.72 -49.81 -26.08
CA LYS A 354 -15.11 -48.64 -26.88
C LYS A 354 -16.56 -48.82 -27.35
N ALA A 355 -17.27 -47.69 -27.34
CA ALA A 355 -18.32 -47.23 -28.26
C ALA A 355 -19.75 -47.81 -28.22
N GLY A 356 -20.73 -46.89 -28.28
CA GLY A 356 -21.98 -47.09 -29.04
C GLY A 356 -23.19 -46.21 -28.67
N PHE A 357 -23.54 -45.27 -29.57
CA PHE A 357 -24.88 -44.69 -29.86
C PHE A 357 -25.54 -43.68 -28.88
N GLY A 358 -26.26 -42.62 -29.31
CA GLY A 358 -26.70 -42.23 -30.66
C GLY A 358 -27.33 -40.82 -30.72
N GLU A 359 -27.51 -40.33 -31.95
CA GLU A 359 -28.04 -39.03 -32.37
C GLU A 359 -29.56 -38.87 -32.16
N THR A 360 -30.01 -37.65 -31.85
CA THR A 360 -31.25 -36.99 -32.33
C THR A 360 -31.05 -35.47 -32.12
N GLY A 361 -31.48 -34.49 -32.91
CA GLY A 361 -32.17 -34.39 -34.20
C GLY A 361 -32.44 -32.88 -34.41
N ARG A 362 -32.11 -32.32 -35.58
CA ARG A 362 -32.32 -30.91 -35.96
C ARG A 362 -33.81 -30.63 -36.25
N GLY A 363 -34.39 -29.60 -35.63
CA GLY A 363 -35.74 -29.08 -35.94
C GLY A 363 -35.71 -27.59 -36.33
N LYS A 364 -35.99 -27.32 -37.61
CA LYS A 364 -36.16 -25.98 -38.22
C LYS A 364 -37.41 -25.27 -37.67
N LYS A 365 -37.33 -23.97 -37.36
CA LYS A 365 -38.52 -23.07 -37.29
C LYS A 365 -38.53 -22.11 -38.48
N LYS A 366 -39.62 -22.20 -39.26
CA LYS A 366 -39.97 -21.33 -40.39
C LYS A 366 -40.56 -20.00 -39.91
N LYS A 367 -40.26 -18.93 -40.66
CA LYS A 367 -41.03 -17.68 -40.80
C LYS A 367 -42.37 -17.95 -41.50
N LYS A 368 -43.44 -17.27 -41.06
CA LYS A 368 -44.55 -16.73 -41.87
C LYS A 368 -45.05 -15.46 -41.15
N ILE A 369 -44.88 -14.30 -41.79
CA ILE A 369 -45.91 -13.45 -42.42
C ILE A 369 -46.87 -12.90 -41.36
#